data_AF-A0A7W1FD68-F1
#
_entry.id   AF-A0A7W1FD68-F1
#
_cell.length_a   1.000
_cell.length_b   1.000
_cell.length_c   1.000
_cell.angle_alpha   90.00
_cell.angle_beta   90.00
_cell.angle_gamma   90.00
#
_symmetry.space_group_name_H-M   'P 1'
#
loop_
_entity.id
_entity.type
_entity.pdbx_description
1 polymer ?
#
loop_
_entity_poly.entity_id
_entity_poly.type
_entity_poly.pdbx_seq_one_letter_code
_entity_poly.pdbx_strand_id
1 'polypeptide(L)'
;KLFWQEWFPQIVYDVHQMGQNGARFVIPPFFDPPNPNIPPLILREVDLMGYKMAADLQANKFAGVATNTTFDTWWHGGFRSAPYFHNSIGILSEAASANLMSPVYITEEKMRQTRGARGLNSPLETSTSHPQAWQPKYWGAGDIAAMEMTASRSLLQMAAKFRRNYLQNFHELNRASSRTNANPNQPLAYVIFAGQGREEVVSRFIEILLAQGIEVYKMNRELKTSIPNTQAIHTEVPLNSFMVFTNQPQRNNVEALFGKQIYPNRVNERGEVDVPYDVAGWTLPLQMGVETYAVTQIVEYPHSARGLEQMTNINQVRRTLNLEANKEPFANLPNPLKTNPRIGLYRGFAASMDEGWTRLVFDQFQVPYRSISDADFRNGNLNYDAIILPSDGENQIVNGLKEENYPKEFTGGIGEQGVENLRKFVENGGKLICFDDGCELVIKRFNLPLKNALSGLKRSEFYCPGSILSLDVDNTNPLGKSFGKQTAAYFINSSAFEIGDTNKVKSIATYAKSNALLSGWLLGEKYLNGKTALAETDYGRGKIVLFAFRPQHRGQTFGTFPFIFNALEK
;
A
#
# COMPACT_ATOMS: atom_id res chain seq x y z
N LYS A 1 10.58 -16.14 -15.05
CA LYS A 1 10.26 -17.21 -14.07
C LYS A 1 9.52 -16.56 -12.93
N LEU A 2 8.29 -16.99 -12.67
CA LEU A 2 7.43 -16.35 -11.67
C LEU A 2 7.86 -16.81 -10.25
N PHE A 3 8.16 -15.85 -9.38
CA PHE A 3 8.53 -16.10 -7.98
C PHE A 3 7.43 -16.92 -7.28
N TRP A 4 7.84 -17.89 -6.47
CA TRP A 4 6.98 -18.77 -5.68
C TRP A 4 5.98 -19.63 -6.48
N GLN A 5 6.14 -19.68 -7.81
CA GLN A 5 5.47 -20.66 -8.66
C GLN A 5 6.48 -21.62 -9.29
N GLU A 6 7.46 -21.07 -10.01
CA GLU A 6 8.51 -21.86 -10.68
C GLU A 6 9.83 -21.79 -9.92
N TRP A 7 10.12 -20.63 -9.34
CA TRP A 7 11.34 -20.39 -8.60
C TRP A 7 11.03 -19.93 -7.18
N PHE A 8 11.55 -20.68 -6.21
CA PHE A 8 11.36 -20.44 -4.78
C PHE A 8 12.68 -19.96 -4.19
N PRO A 9 12.94 -18.64 -4.14
CA PRO A 9 14.20 -18.12 -3.62
C PRO A 9 14.31 -18.37 -2.12
N GLN A 10 15.43 -18.89 -1.64
CA GLN A 10 15.69 -19.01 -0.19
C GLN A 10 16.11 -17.67 0.42
N ILE A 11 16.76 -16.81 -0.38
CA ILE A 11 17.28 -15.50 0.01
C ILE A 11 16.96 -14.51 -1.12
N VAL A 12 16.36 -13.38 -0.78
CA VAL A 12 16.14 -12.22 -1.66
C VAL A 12 16.87 -11.02 -1.07
N TYR A 13 17.62 -10.29 -1.89
CA TYR A 13 18.29 -9.06 -1.49
C TYR A 13 17.68 -7.87 -2.24
N ASP A 14 17.10 -6.96 -1.47
CA ASP A 14 16.35 -5.79 -1.90
C ASP A 14 17.18 -4.55 -1.61
N VAL A 15 17.71 -3.93 -2.66
CA VAL A 15 18.71 -2.85 -2.58
C VAL A 15 18.01 -1.51 -2.82
N HIS A 16 18.07 -0.62 -1.83
CA HIS A 16 17.39 0.67 -1.87
C HIS A 16 18.32 1.83 -1.50
N GLN A 17 17.82 3.04 -1.77
CA GLN A 17 18.38 4.27 -1.26
C GLN A 17 17.37 5.02 -0.39
N MET A 18 17.89 5.81 0.55
CA MET A 18 17.11 6.60 1.50
C MET A 18 17.54 8.07 1.51
N GLY A 19 16.88 8.87 2.36
CA GLY A 19 17.21 10.27 2.54
C GLY A 19 18.70 10.55 2.75
N GLN A 20 19.18 11.64 2.14
CA GLN A 20 20.61 11.94 2.01
C GLN A 20 21.35 12.14 3.34
N ASN A 21 20.70 12.58 4.42
CA ASN A 21 21.39 13.13 5.60
C ASN A 21 21.37 12.21 6.85
N GLY A 22 20.75 11.03 6.78
CA GLY A 22 20.66 10.07 7.91
C GLY A 22 21.92 9.24 8.15
N ALA A 23 21.75 8.02 8.68
CA ALA A 23 22.82 7.01 8.63
C ALA A 23 23.29 6.83 7.17
N ARG A 24 24.48 6.29 6.93
CA ARG A 24 24.94 6.02 5.55
C ARG A 24 24.38 4.74 4.98
N PHE A 25 24.15 3.75 5.84
CA PHE A 25 23.71 2.44 5.44
C PHE A 25 22.85 1.82 6.53
N VAL A 26 21.62 1.41 6.22
CA VAL A 26 20.75 0.69 7.16
C VAL A 26 20.57 -0.74 6.67
N ILE A 27 20.84 -1.71 7.55
CA ILE A 27 20.76 -3.15 7.29
C ILE A 27 20.16 -3.87 8.50
N PRO A 28 19.71 -5.14 8.38
CA PRO A 28 19.18 -5.87 9.53
C PRO A 28 20.23 -6.06 10.64
N PRO A 29 19.82 -6.34 11.89
CA PRO A 29 18.45 -6.50 12.38
C PRO A 29 17.54 -5.29 12.17
N PHE A 30 16.25 -5.54 12.00
CA PHE A 30 15.23 -4.49 11.91
C PHE A 30 14.61 -4.23 13.30
N PHE A 31 13.99 -3.06 13.47
CA PHE A 31 13.38 -2.65 14.73
C PHE A 31 12.06 -3.39 14.99
N ASP A 32 11.62 -3.44 16.24
CA ASP A 32 10.32 -4.03 16.61
C ASP A 32 9.13 -3.17 16.17
N PRO A 33 7.92 -3.73 16.00
CA PRO A 33 7.54 -5.12 16.27
C PRO A 33 7.52 -6.00 15.01
N PRO A 34 7.70 -7.32 15.17
CA PRO A 34 7.49 -8.26 14.07
C PRO A 34 6.01 -8.56 13.83
N ASN A 35 5.66 -8.91 12.59
CA ASN A 35 4.36 -9.50 12.30
C ASN A 35 4.26 -10.91 12.93
N PRO A 36 3.18 -11.25 13.65
CA PRO A 36 3.02 -12.55 14.30
C PRO A 36 2.95 -13.73 13.34
N ASN A 37 2.63 -13.50 12.06
CA ASN A 37 2.58 -14.56 11.04
C ASN A 37 3.96 -14.91 10.47
N ILE A 38 5.02 -14.16 10.80
CA ILE A 38 6.39 -14.47 10.38
C ILE A 38 6.98 -15.56 11.30
N PRO A 39 7.50 -16.67 10.76
CA PRO A 39 8.17 -17.66 11.59
C PRO A 39 9.35 -17.06 12.38
N PRO A 40 9.45 -17.30 13.70
CA PRO A 40 10.54 -16.76 14.50
C PRO A 40 11.94 -17.14 14.00
N LEU A 41 12.08 -18.31 13.37
CA LEU A 41 13.34 -18.74 12.76
C LEU A 41 13.80 -17.80 11.64
N ILE A 42 12.87 -17.32 10.80
CA ILE A 42 13.20 -16.38 9.71
C ILE A 42 13.75 -15.06 10.29
N LEU A 43 13.14 -14.54 11.36
CA LEU A 43 13.64 -13.34 12.04
C LEU A 43 15.08 -13.54 12.53
N ARG A 44 15.38 -14.70 13.12
CA ARG A 44 16.75 -15.01 13.59
C ARG A 44 17.75 -15.16 12.43
N GLU A 45 17.34 -15.72 11.31
CA GLU A 45 18.21 -15.86 10.13
C GLU A 45 18.49 -14.52 9.45
N VAL A 46 17.49 -13.64 9.36
CA VAL A 46 17.63 -12.25 8.90
C VAL A 46 18.64 -11.50 9.77
N ASP A 47 18.48 -11.58 11.10
CA ASP A 47 19.39 -10.94 12.05
C ASP A 47 20.82 -11.46 11.91
N LEU A 48 20.99 -12.78 11.80
CA LEU A 48 22.30 -13.41 11.64
C LEU A 48 23.01 -12.93 10.37
N MET A 49 22.29 -12.83 9.25
CA MET A 49 22.83 -12.29 8.00
C MET A 49 23.18 -10.80 8.13
N GLY A 50 22.28 -10.02 8.73
CA GLY A 50 22.48 -8.59 8.98
C GLY A 50 23.73 -8.31 9.82
N TYR A 51 23.93 -9.05 10.92
CA TYR A 51 25.14 -8.92 11.73
C TYR A 51 26.41 -9.32 10.97
N LYS A 52 26.35 -10.33 10.09
CA LYS A 52 27.50 -10.66 9.23
C LYS A 52 27.83 -9.53 8.26
N MET A 53 26.80 -8.93 7.63
CA MET A 53 26.98 -7.77 6.74
C MET A 53 27.61 -6.60 7.50
N ALA A 54 27.07 -6.27 8.68
CA ALA A 54 27.59 -5.19 9.53
C ALA A 54 29.06 -5.42 9.93
N ALA A 55 29.42 -6.65 10.32
CA ALA A 55 30.79 -7.00 10.67
C ALA A 55 31.75 -6.85 9.48
N ASP A 56 31.36 -7.28 8.28
CA ASP A 56 32.20 -7.15 7.09
C ASP A 56 32.33 -5.69 6.66
N LEU A 57 31.26 -4.90 6.74
CA LEU A 57 31.31 -3.46 6.45
C LEU A 57 32.29 -2.75 7.39
N GLN A 58 32.22 -3.07 8.69
CA GLN A 58 33.14 -2.52 9.68
C GLN A 58 34.60 -2.97 9.43
N ALA A 59 34.82 -4.24 9.06
CA ALA A 59 36.14 -4.75 8.69
C ALA A 59 36.71 -4.06 7.43
N ASN A 60 35.84 -3.62 6.52
CA ASN A 60 36.18 -2.81 5.35
C ASN A 60 36.24 -1.30 5.65
N LYS A 61 36.23 -0.90 6.94
CA LYS A 61 36.40 0.48 7.42
C LYS A 61 35.27 1.42 7.02
N PHE A 62 34.08 0.89 6.71
CA PHE A 62 32.91 1.71 6.50
C PHE A 62 32.37 2.23 7.84
N ALA A 63 32.02 3.52 7.87
CA ALA A 63 31.35 4.18 8.99
C ALA A 63 29.91 4.53 8.58
N GLY A 64 29.08 4.87 9.55
CA GLY A 64 27.71 5.28 9.31
C GLY A 64 26.74 4.12 9.07
N VAL A 65 27.12 2.88 9.38
CA VAL A 65 26.26 1.69 9.26
C VAL A 65 25.39 1.57 10.50
N ALA A 66 24.08 1.46 10.33
CA ALA A 66 23.12 1.31 11.41
C ALA A 66 22.33 0.00 11.27
N THR A 67 22.13 -0.68 12.39
CA THR A 67 21.24 -1.83 12.55
C THR A 67 20.19 -1.51 13.61
N ASN A 68 19.23 -2.42 13.81
CA ASN A 68 18.16 -2.32 14.81
C ASN A 68 17.50 -0.93 14.82
N THR A 69 17.16 -0.44 13.63
CA THR A 69 16.63 0.93 13.46
C THR A 69 15.61 1.00 12.33
N THR A 70 14.76 2.02 12.40
CA THR A 70 13.89 2.52 11.34
C THR A 70 12.77 1.56 10.98
N PHE A 71 13.11 0.49 10.29
CA PHE A 71 12.18 -0.44 9.69
C PHE A 71 11.70 -1.47 10.71
N ASP A 72 10.40 -1.77 10.72
CA ASP A 72 9.88 -2.96 11.39
C ASP A 72 9.65 -4.10 10.40
N THR A 73 9.32 -5.30 10.87
CA THR A 73 8.95 -6.42 10.00
C THR A 73 7.45 -6.67 10.04
N TRP A 74 6.65 -5.60 10.13
CA TRP A 74 5.19 -5.70 10.22
C TRP A 74 4.55 -5.86 8.84
N TRP A 75 4.82 -4.93 7.92
CA TRP A 75 4.14 -4.82 6.62
C TRP A 75 4.49 -5.94 5.63
N HIS A 76 3.48 -6.56 5.02
CA HIS A 76 3.62 -7.66 4.03
C HIS A 76 4.05 -7.20 2.62
N GLY A 77 3.85 -5.93 2.26
CA GLY A 77 3.91 -5.49 0.86
C GLY A 77 5.27 -5.03 0.34
N GLY A 78 6.34 -5.12 1.13
CA GLY A 78 7.70 -4.79 0.69
C GLY A 78 8.37 -5.98 0.01
N PHE A 79 9.21 -5.75 -1.01
CA PHE A 79 9.94 -6.83 -1.68
C PHE A 79 10.93 -7.54 -0.74
N ARG A 80 11.40 -6.85 0.32
CA ARG A 80 12.11 -7.46 1.45
C ARG A 80 11.26 -8.36 2.35
N SER A 81 9.98 -8.05 2.59
CA SER A 81 9.17 -8.71 3.62
C SER A 81 8.25 -9.78 3.07
N ALA A 82 7.81 -9.65 1.81
CA ALA A 82 7.07 -10.70 1.11
C ALA A 82 7.76 -12.08 1.22
N PRO A 83 9.10 -12.23 1.02
CA PRO A 83 9.80 -13.49 1.25
C PRO A 83 9.53 -14.14 2.60
N TYR A 84 9.38 -13.37 3.68
CA TYR A 84 9.17 -13.91 5.04
C TYR A 84 7.88 -14.74 5.12
N PHE A 85 6.81 -14.28 4.46
CA PHE A 85 5.52 -14.95 4.42
C PHE A 85 5.50 -16.15 3.48
N HIS A 86 6.51 -16.26 2.61
CA HIS A 86 6.83 -17.43 1.80
C HIS A 86 7.91 -18.33 2.45
N ASN A 87 8.09 -18.24 3.78
CA ASN A 87 9.10 -19.00 4.55
C ASN A 87 10.54 -18.81 4.05
N SER A 88 10.84 -17.68 3.42
CA SER A 88 12.10 -17.33 2.79
C SER A 88 12.73 -16.12 3.46
N ILE A 89 14.04 -15.96 3.31
CA ILE A 89 14.77 -14.82 3.86
C ILE A 89 14.71 -13.68 2.85
N GLY A 90 14.32 -12.50 3.31
CA GLY A 90 14.44 -11.25 2.57
C GLY A 90 15.33 -10.27 3.33
N ILE A 91 16.16 -9.53 2.63
CA ILE A 91 17.11 -8.57 3.21
C ILE A 91 16.92 -7.25 2.52
N LEU A 92 16.78 -6.18 3.28
CA LEU A 92 16.82 -4.80 2.78
C LEU A 92 18.14 -4.15 3.19
N SER A 93 18.76 -3.47 2.24
CA SER A 93 19.73 -2.41 2.52
C SER A 93 19.17 -1.07 2.06
N GLU A 94 19.37 -0.03 2.87
CA GLU A 94 19.13 1.35 2.43
C GLU A 94 20.40 2.18 2.57
N ALA A 95 20.97 2.58 1.43
CA ALA A 95 22.08 3.52 1.39
C ALA A 95 21.59 4.96 1.32
N ALA A 96 22.23 5.90 2.04
CA ALA A 96 21.91 7.32 1.87
C ALA A 96 22.11 7.75 0.40
N SER A 97 21.14 8.44 -0.20
CA SER A 97 21.23 8.88 -1.59
C SER A 97 22.33 9.91 -1.81
N ALA A 98 22.84 9.95 -3.05
CA ALA A 98 23.60 11.08 -3.59
C ALA A 98 22.66 12.07 -4.29
N ASN A 99 23.17 13.23 -4.75
CA ASN A 99 22.35 14.20 -5.48
C ASN A 99 22.37 13.89 -6.98
N LEU A 100 21.38 13.14 -7.48
CA LEU A 100 21.32 12.70 -8.89
C LEU A 100 22.65 12.05 -9.33
N MET A 101 23.18 11.14 -8.51
CA MET A 101 24.49 10.46 -8.68
C MET A 101 25.73 11.37 -8.56
N SER A 102 25.57 12.67 -8.32
CA SER A 102 26.69 13.58 -8.03
C SER A 102 27.09 13.50 -6.55
N PRO A 103 28.40 13.53 -6.23
CA PRO A 103 28.86 13.56 -4.85
C PRO A 103 28.31 14.76 -4.08
N VAL A 104 27.99 14.53 -2.80
CA VAL A 104 27.50 15.55 -1.88
C VAL A 104 28.41 15.63 -0.68
N TYR A 105 28.73 16.85 -0.24
CA TYR A 105 29.43 17.05 1.02
C TYR A 105 28.43 16.99 2.17
N ILE A 106 28.55 15.95 3.01
CA ILE A 106 27.72 15.76 4.19
C ILE A 106 28.37 16.50 5.35
N THR A 107 27.72 17.55 5.84
CA THR A 107 28.19 18.33 6.99
C THR A 107 27.60 17.79 8.29
N GLU A 108 28.28 18.06 9.41
CA GLU A 108 27.75 17.74 10.74
C GLU A 108 26.44 18.45 11.02
N GLU A 109 26.30 19.71 10.59
CA GLU A 109 25.08 20.50 10.73
C GLU A 109 23.87 19.81 10.06
N LYS A 110 24.03 19.33 8.81
CA LYS A 110 22.97 18.59 8.10
C LYS A 110 22.58 17.32 8.83
N MET A 111 23.56 16.62 9.41
CA MET A 111 23.31 15.43 10.24
C MET A 111 22.57 15.77 11.54
N ARG A 112 22.92 16.88 12.21
CA ARG A 112 22.22 17.37 13.42
C ARG A 112 20.78 17.81 13.15
N GLN A 113 20.51 18.36 11.97
CA GLN A 113 19.17 18.77 11.55
C GLN A 113 18.30 17.59 11.10
N THR A 114 18.89 16.41 10.91
CA THR A 114 18.14 15.24 10.49
C THR A 114 17.29 14.71 11.65
N ARG A 115 16.01 14.49 11.40
CA ARG A 115 15.10 13.88 12.37
C ARG A 115 15.57 12.47 12.72
N GLY A 116 15.61 12.14 14.00
CA GLY A 116 15.89 10.80 14.48
C GLY A 116 14.91 9.75 13.94
N ALA A 117 15.39 8.51 13.87
CA ALA A 117 14.61 7.34 13.49
C ALA A 117 14.35 6.43 14.70
N ARG A 118 13.45 5.46 14.55
CA ARG A 118 13.24 4.43 15.60
C ARG A 118 14.55 3.70 15.84
N GLY A 119 14.96 3.53 17.10
CA GLY A 119 16.23 2.89 17.45
C GLY A 119 17.51 3.69 17.16
N LEU A 120 17.42 4.91 16.60
CA LEU A 120 18.58 5.79 16.38
C LEU A 120 18.17 7.27 16.45
N ASN A 121 18.44 7.95 17.56
CA ASN A 121 17.97 9.33 17.75
C ASN A 121 18.70 10.33 16.86
N SER A 122 19.97 10.04 16.52
CA SER A 122 20.80 10.89 15.69
C SER A 122 21.80 10.05 14.89
N PRO A 123 22.07 10.40 13.62
CA PRO A 123 23.15 9.77 12.85
C PRO A 123 24.56 10.08 13.39
N LEU A 124 24.68 10.96 14.38
CA LEU A 124 25.93 11.27 15.09
C LEU A 124 26.10 10.48 16.39
N GLU A 125 25.05 9.78 16.82
CA GLU A 125 25.07 8.98 18.05
C GLU A 125 26.01 7.77 17.87
N THR A 126 26.65 7.32 18.95
CA THR A 126 27.38 6.05 18.94
C THR A 126 26.66 5.08 19.86
N SER A 127 26.32 3.90 19.34
CA SER A 127 25.59 2.86 20.07
C SER A 127 26.03 1.48 19.60
N THR A 128 25.59 0.42 20.27
CA THR A 128 25.83 -0.97 19.82
C THR A 128 25.31 -1.22 18.41
N SER A 129 24.20 -0.58 18.05
CA SER A 129 23.58 -0.71 16.73
C SER A 129 24.12 0.30 15.71
N HIS A 130 24.94 1.26 16.14
CA HIS A 130 25.61 2.24 15.30
C HIS A 130 26.99 2.58 15.89
N PRO A 131 27.97 1.66 15.83
CA PRO A 131 29.21 1.77 16.61
C PRO A 131 30.20 2.82 16.10
N GLN A 132 30.03 3.27 14.84
CA GLN A 132 30.89 4.28 14.25
C GLN A 132 30.04 5.25 13.41
N ALA A 133 29.78 6.43 13.98
CA ALA A 133 29.08 7.51 13.27
C ALA A 133 29.88 8.03 12.07
N TRP A 134 29.17 8.51 11.06
CA TRP A 134 29.79 9.11 9.87
C TRP A 134 30.45 10.45 10.21
N GLN A 135 31.63 10.69 9.66
CA GLN A 135 32.35 11.96 9.81
C GLN A 135 32.13 12.86 8.58
N PRO A 136 32.10 14.19 8.73
CA PRO A 136 31.87 15.10 7.61
C PRO A 136 32.86 14.88 6.46
N LYS A 137 32.37 14.49 5.29
CA LYS A 137 33.14 14.29 4.06
C LYS A 137 32.22 14.15 2.84
N TYR A 138 32.83 14.06 1.67
CA TYR A 138 32.13 13.71 0.44
C TYR A 138 31.54 12.30 0.51
N TRP A 139 30.32 12.17 0.02
CA TRP A 139 29.56 10.94 -0.14
C TRP A 139 29.05 10.89 -1.57
N GLY A 140 29.23 9.77 -2.26
CA GLY A 140 28.78 9.62 -3.65
C GLY A 140 28.42 8.19 -4.03
N ALA A 141 28.07 8.02 -5.32
CA ALA A 141 27.68 6.72 -5.87
C ALA A 141 28.75 5.63 -5.69
N GLY A 142 30.03 6.00 -5.69
CA GLY A 142 31.13 5.07 -5.42
C GLY A 142 31.09 4.49 -4.01
N ASP A 143 30.79 5.30 -3.00
CA ASP A 143 30.65 4.84 -1.61
C ASP A 143 29.45 3.91 -1.44
N ILE A 144 28.31 4.29 -2.04
CA ILE A 144 27.08 3.50 -2.07
C ILE A 144 27.37 2.12 -2.69
N ALA A 145 27.95 2.10 -3.88
CA ALA A 145 28.29 0.86 -4.57
C ALA A 145 29.27 -0.01 -3.76
N ALA A 146 30.25 0.59 -3.10
CA ALA A 146 31.23 -0.15 -2.32
C ALA A 146 30.62 -0.81 -1.07
N MET A 147 29.72 -0.10 -0.37
CA MET A 147 28.96 -0.67 0.76
C MET A 147 28.03 -1.80 0.28
N GLU A 148 27.24 -1.55 -0.77
CA GLU A 148 26.31 -2.53 -1.33
C GLU A 148 27.01 -3.80 -1.82
N MET A 149 28.14 -3.66 -2.51
CA MET A 149 28.92 -4.80 -2.97
C MET A 149 29.56 -5.58 -1.82
N THR A 150 29.91 -4.91 -0.72
CA THR A 150 30.42 -5.58 0.48
C THR A 150 29.30 -6.40 1.13
N ALA A 151 28.15 -5.78 1.36
CA ALA A 151 26.97 -6.42 1.92
C ALA A 151 26.48 -7.61 1.07
N SER A 152 26.43 -7.46 -0.26
CA SER A 152 26.07 -8.53 -1.20
C SER A 152 27.02 -9.73 -1.09
N ARG A 153 28.34 -9.50 -1.01
CA ARG A 153 29.33 -10.57 -0.84
C ARG A 153 29.18 -11.29 0.51
N SER A 154 28.86 -10.56 1.58
CA SER A 154 28.55 -11.15 2.90
C SER A 154 27.38 -12.13 2.81
N LEU A 155 26.31 -11.73 2.12
CA LEU A 155 25.13 -12.58 1.91
C LEU A 155 25.48 -13.83 1.09
N LEU A 156 26.21 -13.67 -0.02
CA LEU A 156 26.65 -14.81 -0.84
C LEU A 156 27.56 -15.77 -0.06
N GLN A 157 28.43 -15.25 0.82
CA GLN A 157 29.27 -16.07 1.69
C GLN A 157 28.42 -16.87 2.68
N MET A 158 27.42 -16.24 3.31
CA MET A 158 26.50 -16.92 4.23
C MET A 158 25.72 -18.00 3.49
N ALA A 159 25.14 -17.67 2.33
CA ALA A 159 24.40 -18.59 1.48
C ALA A 159 25.24 -19.81 1.08
N ALA A 160 26.50 -19.61 0.70
CA ALA A 160 27.42 -20.68 0.33
C ALA A 160 27.80 -21.56 1.53
N LYS A 161 28.15 -20.95 2.66
CA LYS A 161 28.64 -21.67 3.86
C LYS A 161 27.55 -22.45 4.58
N PHE A 162 26.33 -21.90 4.63
CA PHE A 162 25.20 -22.47 5.37
C PHE A 162 24.09 -23.00 4.44
N ARG A 163 24.42 -23.27 3.17
CA ARG A 163 23.47 -23.73 2.13
C ARG A 163 22.52 -24.83 2.61
N ARG A 164 23.06 -25.87 3.26
CA ARG A 164 22.28 -27.01 3.72
C ARG A 164 21.27 -26.60 4.80
N ASN A 165 21.68 -25.72 5.72
CA ASN A 165 20.81 -25.21 6.77
C ASN A 165 19.63 -24.43 6.19
N TYR A 166 19.89 -23.47 5.28
CA TYR A 166 18.82 -22.67 4.68
C TYR A 166 17.83 -23.51 3.86
N LEU A 167 18.31 -24.51 3.10
CA LEU A 167 17.43 -25.41 2.36
C LEU A 167 16.61 -26.31 3.29
N GLN A 168 17.22 -26.83 4.36
CA GLN A 168 16.51 -27.66 5.34
C GLN A 168 15.46 -26.84 6.10
N ASN A 169 15.81 -25.65 6.55
CA ASN A 169 14.91 -24.76 7.28
C ASN A 169 13.73 -24.34 6.41
N PHE A 170 13.99 -23.96 5.16
CA PHE A 170 12.94 -23.69 4.17
C PHE A 170 12.00 -24.89 4.01
N HIS A 171 12.53 -26.11 3.83
CA HIS A 171 11.73 -27.33 3.73
C HIS A 171 10.88 -27.59 4.98
N GLU A 172 11.49 -27.51 6.18
CA GLU A 172 10.80 -27.77 7.45
C GLU A 172 9.69 -26.75 7.75
N LEU A 173 9.93 -25.46 7.47
CA LEU A 173 8.92 -24.41 7.63
C LEU A 173 7.71 -24.65 6.71
N ASN A 174 7.95 -24.98 5.43
CA ASN A 174 6.86 -25.30 4.50
C ASN A 174 6.12 -26.60 4.89
N ARG A 175 6.84 -27.62 5.38
CA ARG A 175 6.23 -28.85 5.92
C ARG A 175 5.37 -28.56 7.15
N ALA A 176 5.82 -27.68 8.05
CA ALA A 176 5.07 -27.28 9.22
C ALA A 176 3.82 -26.45 8.87
N SER A 177 3.90 -25.61 7.83
CA SER A 177 2.77 -24.84 7.29
C SER A 177 1.68 -25.71 6.67
N SER A 178 2.07 -26.85 6.08
CA SER A 178 1.15 -27.80 5.43
C SER A 178 0.37 -28.69 6.42
N ARG A 179 0.66 -28.62 7.72
CA ARG A 179 -0.08 -29.36 8.74
C ARG A 179 -1.32 -28.58 9.15
N THR A 180 -2.41 -29.31 9.42
CA THR A 180 -3.65 -28.71 9.96
C THR A 180 -3.33 -27.95 11.24
N ASN A 181 -3.92 -26.76 11.35
CA ASN A 181 -3.75 -25.92 12.52
C ASN A 181 -4.40 -26.57 13.74
N ALA A 182 -3.62 -26.74 14.81
CA ALA A 182 -4.12 -27.34 16.05
C ALA A 182 -4.89 -26.34 16.92
N ASN A 183 -4.80 -25.03 16.63
CA ASN A 183 -5.50 -23.99 17.36
C ASN A 183 -6.95 -23.85 16.82
N PRO A 184 -7.98 -24.17 17.62
CA PRO A 184 -9.37 -24.11 17.18
C PRO A 184 -9.87 -22.68 16.90
N ASN A 185 -9.15 -21.66 17.38
CA ASN A 185 -9.48 -20.25 17.16
C ASN A 185 -8.88 -19.68 15.88
N GLN A 186 -8.03 -20.44 15.17
CA GLN A 186 -7.45 -20.01 13.90
C GLN A 186 -8.22 -20.60 12.71
N PRO A 187 -8.32 -19.87 11.59
CA PRO A 187 -9.04 -20.36 10.42
C PRO A 187 -8.39 -21.63 9.84
N LEU A 188 -9.23 -22.61 9.50
CA LEU A 188 -8.86 -23.78 8.70
C LEU A 188 -8.88 -23.45 7.20
N ALA A 189 -9.72 -22.50 6.81
CA ALA A 189 -9.83 -22.02 5.44
C ALA A 189 -10.46 -20.63 5.39
N TYR A 190 -10.39 -20.00 4.21
CA TYR A 190 -11.18 -18.83 3.84
C TYR A 190 -12.06 -19.18 2.63
N VAL A 191 -13.31 -18.74 2.67
CA VAL A 191 -14.26 -18.85 1.55
C VAL A 191 -14.31 -17.53 0.81
N ILE A 192 -14.28 -17.60 -0.52
CA ILE A 192 -14.51 -16.49 -1.45
C ILE A 192 -15.81 -16.80 -2.18
N PHE A 193 -16.88 -16.05 -1.91
CA PHE A 193 -18.19 -16.33 -2.51
C PHE A 193 -18.24 -15.98 -3.99
N ALA A 194 -18.95 -16.80 -4.78
CA ALA A 194 -19.38 -16.42 -6.11
C ALA A 194 -20.63 -15.52 -6.06
N GLY A 195 -20.92 -14.80 -7.15
CA GLY A 195 -22.16 -14.01 -7.29
C GLY A 195 -22.20 -12.71 -6.49
N GLN A 196 -21.05 -12.07 -6.27
CA GLN A 196 -20.95 -10.80 -5.56
C GLN A 196 -21.29 -9.58 -6.46
N GLY A 197 -21.60 -9.79 -7.75
CA GLY A 197 -21.88 -8.72 -8.71
C GLY A 197 -20.64 -7.94 -9.13
N ARG A 198 -19.47 -8.56 -8.99
CA ARG A 198 -18.14 -8.00 -9.29
C ARG A 198 -17.15 -9.10 -9.69
N GLU A 199 -17.62 -9.99 -10.54
CA GLU A 199 -16.95 -11.23 -10.91
C GLU A 199 -15.57 -10.98 -11.51
N GLU A 200 -15.37 -9.89 -12.26
CA GLU A 200 -14.04 -9.50 -12.76
C GLU A 200 -13.05 -9.18 -11.62
N VAL A 201 -13.51 -8.53 -10.54
CA VAL A 201 -12.68 -8.25 -9.35
C VAL A 201 -12.41 -9.52 -8.55
N VAL A 202 -13.40 -10.41 -8.41
CA VAL A 202 -13.21 -11.73 -7.77
C VAL A 202 -12.21 -12.58 -8.55
N SER A 203 -12.30 -12.59 -9.89
CA SER A 203 -11.34 -13.23 -10.76
C SER A 203 -9.94 -12.65 -10.55
N ARG A 204 -9.78 -11.32 -10.54
CA ARG A 204 -8.49 -10.67 -10.27
C ARG A 204 -7.92 -11.01 -8.90
N PHE A 205 -8.78 -11.01 -7.87
CA PHE A 205 -8.39 -11.38 -6.51
C PHE A 205 -7.80 -12.78 -6.46
N ILE A 206 -8.48 -13.76 -7.07
CA ILE A 206 -7.99 -15.15 -7.14
C ILE A 206 -6.72 -15.25 -7.99
N GLU A 207 -6.61 -14.48 -9.09
CA GLU A 207 -5.39 -14.42 -9.90
C GLU A 207 -4.16 -13.98 -9.08
N ILE A 208 -4.32 -12.96 -8.22
CA ILE A 208 -3.28 -12.49 -7.30
C ILE A 208 -2.86 -13.57 -6.30
N LEU A 209 -3.80 -14.38 -5.81
CA LEU A 209 -3.49 -15.50 -4.91
C LEU A 209 -2.70 -16.59 -5.65
N LEU A 210 -3.21 -17.02 -6.81
CA LEU A 210 -2.55 -18.03 -7.64
C LEU A 210 -1.13 -17.58 -8.03
N ALA A 211 -0.94 -16.30 -8.39
CA ALA A 211 0.36 -15.71 -8.71
C ALA A 211 1.40 -15.80 -7.58
N GLN A 212 0.95 -15.89 -6.34
CA GLN A 212 1.80 -16.07 -5.15
C GLN A 212 1.97 -17.55 -4.75
N GLY A 213 1.48 -18.48 -5.58
CA GLY A 213 1.54 -19.91 -5.30
C GLY A 213 0.55 -20.38 -4.23
N ILE A 214 -0.47 -19.57 -3.91
CA ILE A 214 -1.54 -19.95 -2.98
C ILE A 214 -2.50 -20.90 -3.71
N GLU A 215 -2.77 -22.04 -3.09
CA GLU A 215 -3.69 -23.04 -3.59
C GLU A 215 -5.15 -22.61 -3.32
N VAL A 216 -5.96 -22.64 -4.39
CA VAL A 216 -7.38 -22.25 -4.37
C VAL A 216 -8.19 -23.41 -4.93
N TYR A 217 -9.30 -23.77 -4.26
CA TYR A 217 -10.14 -24.91 -4.62
C TYR A 217 -11.56 -24.45 -4.93
N LYS A 218 -12.17 -25.00 -5.97
CA LYS A 218 -13.57 -24.75 -6.33
C LYS A 218 -14.51 -25.62 -5.51
N MET A 219 -15.61 -25.03 -5.06
CA MET A 219 -16.75 -25.72 -4.45
C MET A 219 -17.58 -26.44 -5.52
N ASN A 220 -17.53 -27.78 -5.54
CA ASN A 220 -18.35 -28.64 -6.41
C ASN A 220 -19.48 -29.37 -5.68
N ARG A 221 -19.62 -29.12 -4.38
CA ARG A 221 -20.71 -29.54 -3.50
C ARG A 221 -20.91 -28.48 -2.43
N GLU A 222 -22.09 -28.43 -1.84
CA GLU A 222 -22.35 -27.60 -0.67
C GLU A 222 -21.59 -28.19 0.53
N LEU A 223 -20.96 -27.32 1.33
CA LEU A 223 -20.33 -27.70 2.59
C LEU A 223 -20.94 -26.90 3.72
N LYS A 224 -21.16 -27.58 4.85
CA LYS A 224 -21.54 -26.95 6.12
C LYS A 224 -20.28 -26.52 6.87
N THR A 225 -20.13 -25.22 7.05
CA THR A 225 -18.99 -24.60 7.73
C THR A 225 -19.44 -23.81 8.95
N SER A 226 -18.63 -23.77 10.00
CA SER A 226 -18.81 -22.81 11.09
C SER A 226 -18.01 -21.54 10.82
N ILE A 227 -18.66 -20.39 11.04
CA ILE A 227 -18.07 -19.06 10.91
C ILE A 227 -17.94 -18.46 12.31
N PRO A 228 -16.80 -17.82 12.66
CA PRO A 228 -16.67 -17.13 13.94
C PRO A 228 -17.79 -16.11 14.18
N ASN A 229 -18.33 -16.09 15.39
CA ASN A 229 -19.27 -15.07 15.89
C ASN A 229 -20.65 -14.98 15.20
N THR A 230 -21.09 -15.99 14.45
CA THR A 230 -22.49 -16.12 14.04
C THR A 230 -23.22 -17.12 14.93
N GLN A 231 -24.43 -16.79 15.41
CA GLN A 231 -25.31 -17.76 16.09
C GLN A 231 -25.74 -18.93 15.17
N ALA A 232 -25.48 -18.83 13.86
CA ALA A 232 -25.71 -19.89 12.89
C ALA A 232 -24.74 -21.05 13.15
N ILE A 233 -25.30 -22.21 13.51
CA ILE A 233 -24.54 -23.42 13.80
C ILE A 233 -23.76 -23.86 12.54
N HIS A 234 -24.27 -23.62 11.32
CA HIS A 234 -23.54 -23.81 10.06
C HIS A 234 -24.02 -22.85 8.96
N THR A 235 -23.11 -22.35 8.11
CA THR A 235 -23.41 -21.64 6.85
C THR A 235 -23.24 -22.59 5.67
N GLU A 236 -24.19 -22.58 4.74
CA GLU A 236 -24.07 -23.28 3.46
C GLU A 236 -23.25 -22.43 2.49
N VAL A 237 -22.15 -23.00 1.99
CA VAL A 237 -21.32 -22.35 0.98
C VAL A 237 -21.91 -22.62 -0.41
N PRO A 238 -22.30 -21.58 -1.18
CA PRO A 238 -22.85 -21.75 -2.52
C PRO A 238 -21.90 -22.50 -3.45
N LEU A 239 -22.46 -23.32 -4.34
CA LEU A 239 -21.71 -23.93 -5.46
C LEU A 239 -20.98 -22.85 -6.27
N ASN A 240 -19.85 -23.24 -6.88
CA ASN A 240 -18.98 -22.35 -7.64
C ASN A 240 -18.27 -21.24 -6.83
N SER A 241 -18.46 -21.19 -5.51
CA SER A 241 -17.57 -20.43 -4.61
C SER A 241 -16.18 -21.09 -4.57
N PHE A 242 -15.21 -20.40 -3.96
CA PHE A 242 -13.84 -20.88 -3.82
C PHE A 242 -13.44 -20.99 -2.36
N MET A 243 -12.55 -21.92 -2.06
CA MET A 243 -12.01 -22.16 -0.73
C MET A 243 -10.48 -22.16 -0.79
N VAL A 244 -9.88 -21.44 0.15
CA VAL A 244 -8.43 -21.31 0.34
C VAL A 244 -8.09 -21.91 1.69
N PHE A 245 -7.57 -23.13 1.70
CA PHE A 245 -7.21 -23.78 2.95
C PHE A 245 -5.93 -23.19 3.56
N THR A 246 -5.80 -23.23 4.88
CA THR A 246 -4.59 -22.75 5.56
C THR A 246 -3.52 -23.84 5.71
N ASN A 247 -3.85 -25.12 5.50
CA ASN A 247 -2.91 -26.26 5.59
C ASN A 247 -2.09 -26.46 4.29
N GLN A 248 -1.44 -25.40 3.82
CA GLN A 248 -0.60 -25.39 2.62
C GLN A 248 0.74 -24.69 2.91
N PRO A 249 1.78 -24.86 2.07
CA PRO A 249 3.07 -24.19 2.26
C PRO A 249 2.95 -22.67 2.49
N GLN A 250 1.97 -22.03 1.82
CA GLN A 250 1.70 -20.60 1.87
C GLN A 250 0.85 -20.13 3.06
N ARG A 251 0.66 -20.96 4.11
CA ARG A 251 -0.18 -20.60 5.27
C ARG A 251 0.05 -19.19 5.80
N ASN A 252 1.32 -18.83 6.02
CA ASN A 252 1.67 -17.53 6.61
C ASN A 252 1.28 -16.36 5.71
N ASN A 253 1.40 -16.52 4.38
CA ASN A 253 0.94 -15.54 3.40
C ASN A 253 -0.60 -15.45 3.37
N VAL A 254 -1.31 -16.59 3.36
CA VAL A 254 -2.78 -16.63 3.43
C VAL A 254 -3.29 -15.88 4.67
N GLU A 255 -2.77 -16.20 5.86
CA GLU A 255 -3.15 -15.53 7.11
C GLU A 255 -2.83 -14.03 7.09
N ALA A 256 -1.71 -13.63 6.48
CA ALA A 256 -1.31 -12.23 6.38
C ALA A 256 -2.17 -11.42 5.38
N LEU A 257 -2.66 -12.04 4.30
CA LEU A 257 -3.49 -11.37 3.29
C LEU A 257 -4.96 -11.30 3.69
N PHE A 258 -5.51 -12.37 4.25
CA PHE A 258 -6.93 -12.46 4.61
C PHE A 258 -7.22 -11.93 6.02
N GLY A 259 -6.28 -12.09 6.95
CA GLY A 259 -6.43 -11.65 8.33
C GLY A 259 -6.56 -10.13 8.45
N LYS A 260 -7.36 -9.68 9.44
CA LYS A 260 -7.36 -8.28 9.88
C LYS A 260 -6.03 -7.98 10.58
N GLN A 261 -5.37 -6.91 10.18
CA GLN A 261 -4.12 -6.49 10.82
C GLN A 261 -4.43 -5.74 12.12
N ILE A 262 -3.74 -6.09 13.20
CA ILE A 262 -3.88 -5.45 14.52
C ILE A 262 -2.48 -5.07 14.98
N TYR A 263 -2.04 -3.85 14.65
CA TYR A 263 -0.72 -3.39 15.08
C TYR A 263 -0.71 -3.15 16.60
N PRO A 264 0.32 -3.60 17.32
CA PRO A 264 0.34 -3.50 18.78
C PRO A 264 0.44 -2.05 19.25
N ASN A 265 -0.37 -1.68 20.24
CA ASN A 265 -0.21 -0.42 20.95
C ASN A 265 1.00 -0.53 21.89
N ARG A 266 2.09 0.18 21.53
CA ARG A 266 3.35 0.18 22.27
C ARG A 266 3.66 1.57 22.79
N VAL A 267 4.43 1.61 23.86
CA VAL A 267 4.96 2.84 24.46
C VAL A 267 6.47 2.67 24.54
N ASN A 268 7.21 3.69 24.12
CA ASN A 268 8.67 3.69 24.17
C ASN A 268 9.17 3.96 25.61
N GLU A 269 10.49 3.88 25.81
CA GLU A 269 11.13 4.11 27.12
C GLU A 269 10.86 5.50 27.72
N ARG A 270 10.44 6.47 26.90
CA ARG A 270 10.09 7.84 27.32
C ARG A 270 8.62 8.00 27.69
N GLY A 271 7.81 6.93 27.64
CA GLY A 271 6.37 7.00 27.89
C GLY A 271 5.56 7.53 26.70
N GLU A 272 6.17 7.66 25.52
CA GLU A 272 5.50 8.14 24.30
C GLU A 272 4.98 6.96 23.46
N VAL A 273 3.92 7.18 22.69
CA VAL A 273 3.37 6.15 21.79
C VAL A 273 4.41 5.77 20.73
N ASP A 274 4.77 4.48 20.68
CA ASP A 274 5.63 3.92 19.62
C ASP A 274 4.76 3.63 18.39
N VAL A 275 4.75 4.60 17.49
CA VAL A 275 3.94 4.59 16.29
C VAL A 275 4.54 3.69 15.19
N PRO A 276 3.71 3.13 14.29
CA PRO A 276 4.23 2.39 13.14
C PRO A 276 5.20 3.21 12.28
N TYR A 277 6.24 2.55 11.76
CA TYR A 277 7.20 3.17 10.85
C TYR A 277 6.54 3.57 9.52
N ASP A 278 5.85 2.61 8.90
CA ASP A 278 5.18 2.73 7.60
C ASP A 278 3.75 2.15 7.70
N VAL A 279 3.37 1.22 6.83
CA VAL A 279 2.00 0.68 6.74
C VAL A 279 1.66 -0.27 7.90
N ALA A 280 0.49 -0.06 8.52
CA ALA A 280 -0.01 -0.89 9.62
C ALA A 280 -1.09 -1.91 9.21
N GLY A 281 -1.83 -1.67 8.11
CA GLY A 281 -2.91 -2.55 7.64
C GLY A 281 -2.98 -2.71 6.12
N TRP A 282 -3.25 -3.92 5.65
CA TRP A 282 -3.28 -4.27 4.21
C TRP A 282 -4.20 -5.47 3.87
N THR A 283 -5.21 -5.76 4.70
CA THR A 283 -6.14 -6.88 4.47
C THR A 283 -6.73 -6.85 3.06
N LEU A 284 -6.31 -7.80 2.23
CA LEU A 284 -6.53 -7.79 0.78
C LEU A 284 -8.01 -7.83 0.40
N PRO A 285 -8.86 -8.69 1.02
CA PRO A 285 -10.31 -8.68 0.74
C PRO A 285 -10.96 -7.31 0.95
N LEU A 286 -10.58 -6.60 2.02
CA LEU A 286 -11.13 -5.27 2.31
C LEU A 286 -10.68 -4.23 1.27
N GLN A 287 -9.40 -4.23 0.88
CA GLN A 287 -8.89 -3.30 -0.14
C GLN A 287 -9.55 -3.54 -1.51
N MET A 288 -9.77 -4.80 -1.87
CA MET A 288 -10.38 -5.15 -3.15
C MET A 288 -11.90 -5.12 -3.13
N GLY A 289 -12.53 -4.97 -1.96
CA GLY A 289 -13.98 -5.06 -1.79
C GLY A 289 -14.51 -6.43 -2.20
N VAL A 290 -13.79 -7.51 -1.86
CA VAL A 290 -14.20 -8.90 -2.08
C VAL A 290 -14.65 -9.48 -0.75
N GLU A 291 -15.86 -10.03 -0.73
CA GLU A 291 -16.42 -10.67 0.46
C GLU A 291 -15.78 -12.03 0.69
N THR A 292 -15.22 -12.22 1.88
CA THR A 292 -14.56 -13.45 2.29
C THR A 292 -14.89 -13.80 3.73
N TYR A 293 -14.91 -15.10 4.05
CA TYR A 293 -15.27 -15.59 5.38
C TYR A 293 -14.23 -16.59 5.89
N ALA A 294 -13.81 -16.42 7.13
CA ALA A 294 -12.96 -17.38 7.82
C ALA A 294 -13.80 -18.59 8.29
N VAL A 295 -13.29 -19.79 8.04
CA VAL A 295 -13.90 -21.05 8.45
C VAL A 295 -13.07 -21.66 9.57
N THR A 296 -13.67 -21.87 10.74
CA THR A 296 -13.00 -22.51 11.90
C THR A 296 -13.34 -23.99 12.06
N GLN A 297 -14.44 -24.45 11.45
CA GLN A 297 -14.85 -25.84 11.47
C GLN A 297 -15.52 -26.22 10.14
N ILE A 298 -15.20 -27.41 9.63
CA ILE A 298 -15.89 -28.04 8.51
C ILE A 298 -16.53 -29.33 9.04
N VAL A 299 -17.85 -29.43 9.00
CA VAL A 299 -18.61 -30.53 9.65
C VAL A 299 -18.22 -31.90 9.11
N GLU A 300 -17.95 -31.98 7.81
CA GLU A 300 -17.64 -33.22 7.09
C GLU A 300 -16.13 -33.52 6.99
N TYR A 301 -15.31 -32.89 7.85
CA TYR A 301 -13.85 -33.10 7.88
C TYR A 301 -13.50 -34.47 8.49
N PRO A 302 -12.57 -35.27 7.93
CA PRO A 302 -11.56 -34.96 6.90
C PRO A 302 -11.90 -35.46 5.48
N HIS A 303 -13.14 -35.91 5.24
CA HIS A 303 -13.59 -36.39 3.93
C HIS A 303 -14.01 -35.24 2.98
N SER A 304 -14.18 -34.02 3.50
CA SER A 304 -14.69 -32.85 2.77
C SER A 304 -13.69 -32.20 1.79
N ALA A 305 -12.39 -32.23 2.08
CA ALA A 305 -11.36 -31.71 1.17
C ALA A 305 -11.01 -32.68 0.03
N ARG A 306 -11.21 -34.00 0.24
CA ARG A 306 -11.02 -35.01 -0.81
C ARG A 306 -12.09 -34.83 -1.87
N GLY A 307 -11.67 -34.41 -3.08
CA GLY A 307 -12.53 -34.30 -4.26
C GLY A 307 -12.89 -32.89 -4.70
N LEU A 308 -12.42 -31.83 -4.02
CA LEU A 308 -12.53 -30.47 -4.55
C LEU A 308 -11.55 -30.29 -5.72
N GLU A 309 -11.98 -29.57 -6.75
CA GLU A 309 -11.14 -29.25 -7.90
C GLU A 309 -10.18 -28.12 -7.55
N GLN A 310 -8.86 -28.36 -7.62
CA GLN A 310 -7.87 -27.29 -7.48
C GLN A 310 -7.84 -26.40 -8.73
N MET A 311 -7.89 -25.09 -8.53
CA MET A 311 -7.72 -24.11 -9.60
C MET A 311 -6.22 -23.95 -9.89
N THR A 312 -5.79 -24.39 -11.06
CA THR A 312 -4.38 -24.37 -11.51
C THR A 312 -4.07 -23.22 -12.45
N ASN A 313 -5.10 -22.59 -13.02
CA ASN A 313 -4.96 -21.41 -13.87
C ASN A 313 -6.20 -20.51 -13.80
N ILE A 314 -6.01 -19.24 -14.16
CA ILE A 314 -7.05 -18.22 -14.08
C ILE A 314 -8.28 -18.54 -14.96
N ASN A 315 -8.12 -19.23 -16.09
CA ASN A 315 -9.23 -19.54 -16.99
C ASN A 315 -10.17 -20.64 -16.45
N GLN A 316 -9.75 -21.44 -15.46
CA GLN A 316 -10.68 -22.30 -14.70
C GLN A 316 -11.58 -21.48 -13.77
N VAL A 317 -11.01 -20.46 -13.11
CA VAL A 317 -11.73 -19.53 -12.23
C VAL A 317 -12.72 -18.70 -13.05
N ARG A 318 -12.27 -18.13 -14.17
CA ARG A 318 -13.12 -17.31 -15.06
C ARG A 318 -14.32 -18.08 -15.60
N ARG A 319 -14.14 -19.31 -16.07
CA ARG A 319 -15.25 -20.19 -16.48
C ARG A 319 -16.23 -20.46 -15.33
N THR A 320 -15.72 -20.65 -14.12
CA THR A 320 -16.56 -20.86 -12.93
C THR A 320 -17.39 -19.62 -12.57
N LEU A 321 -16.86 -18.43 -12.83
CA LEU A 321 -17.53 -17.14 -12.66
C LEU A 321 -18.33 -16.68 -13.89
N ASN A 322 -18.47 -17.53 -14.91
CA ASN A 322 -19.14 -17.21 -16.19
C ASN A 322 -18.53 -15.98 -16.91
N LEU A 323 -17.21 -15.86 -16.89
CA LEU A 323 -16.44 -14.84 -17.60
C LEU A 323 -15.71 -15.43 -18.82
N GLU A 324 -15.45 -14.59 -19.82
CA GLU A 324 -14.64 -14.96 -20.98
C GLU A 324 -13.22 -15.32 -20.59
N ALA A 325 -12.56 -16.23 -21.31
CA ALA A 325 -11.19 -16.61 -21.01
C ALA A 325 -10.19 -15.48 -21.30
N ASN A 326 -9.21 -15.30 -20.42
CA ASN A 326 -8.07 -14.41 -20.64
C ASN A 326 -7.09 -15.03 -21.64
N LYS A 327 -6.53 -14.17 -22.49
CA LYS A 327 -5.47 -14.54 -23.45
C LYS A 327 -4.08 -14.58 -22.80
N GLU A 328 -3.89 -13.81 -21.73
CA GLU A 328 -2.63 -13.66 -21.02
C GLU A 328 -2.86 -13.51 -19.51
N PRO A 329 -1.87 -13.86 -18.67
CA PRO A 329 -1.91 -13.58 -17.25
C PRO A 329 -2.06 -12.08 -17.02
N PHE A 330 -2.86 -11.74 -16.04
CA PHE A 330 -3.17 -10.39 -15.64
C PHE A 330 -3.79 -9.47 -16.72
N ALA A 331 -4.43 -10.04 -17.75
CA ALA A 331 -5.08 -9.29 -18.84
C ALA A 331 -5.92 -8.09 -18.36
N ASN A 332 -5.94 -7.01 -19.15
CA ASN A 332 -6.70 -5.81 -18.83
C ASN A 332 -8.20 -6.09 -18.66
N LEU A 333 -8.83 -5.36 -17.74
CA LEU A 333 -10.24 -5.43 -17.43
C LEU A 333 -11.08 -4.55 -18.36
N PRO A 334 -12.37 -4.86 -18.57
CA PRO A 334 -13.26 -4.02 -19.36
C PRO A 334 -13.36 -2.58 -18.83
N ASN A 335 -13.53 -1.63 -19.74
CA ASN A 335 -13.77 -0.24 -19.38
C ASN A 335 -15.11 -0.09 -18.63
N PRO A 336 -15.10 0.42 -17.38
CA PRO A 336 -16.29 0.51 -16.55
C PRO A 336 -17.17 1.73 -16.89
N LEU A 337 -16.68 2.67 -17.68
CA LEU A 337 -17.41 3.89 -18.05
C LEU A 337 -18.48 3.59 -19.09
N LYS A 338 -19.66 4.17 -18.89
CA LYS A 338 -20.79 4.09 -19.83
C LYS A 338 -20.75 5.21 -20.86
N THR A 339 -20.08 6.31 -20.52
CA THR A 339 -19.87 7.46 -21.40
C THR A 339 -18.40 7.52 -21.86
N ASN A 340 -18.13 8.35 -22.88
CA ASN A 340 -16.77 8.60 -23.38
C ASN A 340 -16.33 10.03 -23.02
N PRO A 341 -15.95 10.30 -21.76
CA PRO A 341 -15.39 11.58 -21.36
C PRO A 341 -13.96 11.76 -21.86
N ARG A 342 -13.60 13.00 -22.21
CA ARG A 342 -12.21 13.42 -22.42
C ARG A 342 -11.58 13.65 -21.06
N ILE A 343 -10.74 12.72 -20.63
CA ILE A 343 -10.12 12.73 -19.31
C ILE A 343 -8.70 13.29 -19.40
N GLY A 344 -8.47 14.35 -18.62
CA GLY A 344 -7.16 14.93 -18.38
C GLY A 344 -6.59 14.47 -17.04
N LEU A 345 -5.32 14.04 -17.01
CA LEU A 345 -4.60 13.73 -15.77
C LEU A 345 -3.40 14.68 -15.65
N TYR A 346 -3.34 15.48 -14.59
CA TYR A 346 -2.20 16.36 -14.36
C TYR A 346 -0.91 15.57 -14.19
N ARG A 347 0.14 15.95 -14.94
CA ARG A 347 1.48 15.38 -14.86
C ARG A 347 2.52 16.51 -14.92
N GLY A 348 2.98 16.93 -13.75
CA GLY A 348 4.07 17.89 -13.62
C GLY A 348 5.45 17.28 -13.85
N PHE A 349 6.49 18.12 -13.84
CA PHE A 349 7.89 17.65 -13.89
C PHE A 349 8.32 16.93 -12.60
N ALA A 350 7.79 17.34 -11.45
CA ALA A 350 7.96 16.62 -10.21
C ALA A 350 7.22 15.28 -10.31
N ALA A 351 7.97 14.17 -10.32
CA ALA A 351 7.40 12.85 -10.47
C ALA A 351 6.44 12.54 -9.30
N SER A 352 5.19 12.25 -9.65
CA SER A 352 4.16 11.87 -8.69
C SER A 352 3.92 10.37 -8.75
N MET A 353 4.11 9.68 -7.62
CA MET A 353 3.72 8.28 -7.51
C MET A 353 2.21 8.10 -7.69
N ASP A 354 1.41 9.02 -7.14
CA ASP A 354 -0.05 8.93 -7.19
C ASP A 354 -0.60 9.07 -8.62
N GLU A 355 -0.01 9.97 -9.41
CA GLU A 355 -0.27 10.09 -10.86
C GLU A 355 0.03 8.78 -11.60
N GLY A 356 1.21 8.20 -11.37
CA GLY A 356 1.62 6.95 -12.02
C GLY A 356 0.71 5.78 -11.69
N TRP A 357 0.26 5.67 -10.44
CA TRP A 357 -0.71 4.65 -10.05
C TRP A 357 -2.09 4.90 -10.67
N THR A 358 -2.52 6.16 -10.80
CA THR A 358 -3.78 6.51 -11.49
C THR A 358 -3.73 6.06 -12.95
N ARG A 359 -2.59 6.27 -13.61
CA ARG A 359 -2.35 5.77 -14.97
C ARG A 359 -2.40 4.26 -15.06
N LEU A 360 -1.76 3.56 -14.12
CA LEU A 360 -1.82 2.09 -14.06
C LEU A 360 -3.28 1.61 -13.97
N VAL A 361 -4.09 2.20 -13.10
CA VAL A 361 -5.51 1.85 -12.98
C VAL A 361 -6.25 2.12 -14.29
N PHE A 362 -6.02 3.26 -14.95
CA PHE A 362 -6.67 3.55 -16.22
C PHE A 362 -6.22 2.63 -17.35
N ASP A 363 -4.94 2.29 -17.45
CA ASP A 363 -4.42 1.34 -18.42
C ASP A 363 -5.01 -0.06 -18.19
N GLN A 364 -5.06 -0.50 -16.92
CA GLN A 364 -5.65 -1.78 -16.53
C GLN A 364 -7.14 -1.90 -16.86
N PHE A 365 -7.90 -0.81 -16.71
CA PHE A 365 -9.33 -0.76 -17.04
C PHE A 365 -9.61 -0.20 -18.44
N GLN A 366 -8.58 0.01 -19.27
CA GLN A 366 -8.74 0.52 -20.63
C GLN A 366 -9.52 1.85 -20.70
N VAL A 367 -9.39 2.69 -19.68
CA VAL A 367 -9.99 4.03 -19.61
C VAL A 367 -9.09 5.01 -20.37
N PRO A 368 -9.55 5.62 -21.47
CA PRO A 368 -8.70 6.53 -22.25
C PRO A 368 -8.47 7.86 -21.50
N TYR A 369 -7.21 8.27 -21.40
CA TYR A 369 -6.82 9.56 -20.80
C TYR A 369 -5.71 10.25 -21.59
N ARG A 370 -5.48 11.52 -21.26
CA ARG A 370 -4.32 12.31 -21.70
C ARG A 370 -3.65 12.95 -20.49
N SER A 371 -2.33 12.83 -20.41
CA SER A 371 -1.55 13.61 -19.46
C SER A 371 -1.57 15.08 -19.88
N ILE A 372 -1.73 15.98 -18.90
CA ILE A 372 -1.71 17.43 -19.08
C ILE A 372 -0.45 17.96 -18.41
N SER A 373 0.41 18.63 -19.18
CA SER A 373 1.67 19.18 -18.69
C SER A 373 1.50 20.50 -17.93
N ASP A 374 2.52 20.91 -17.17
CA ASP A 374 2.55 22.25 -16.56
C ASP A 374 2.34 23.38 -17.59
N ALA A 375 2.88 23.21 -18.80
CA ALA A 375 2.73 24.17 -19.89
C ALA A 375 1.30 24.27 -20.42
N ASP A 376 0.58 23.15 -20.50
CA ASP A 376 -0.82 23.14 -20.94
C ASP A 376 -1.72 23.88 -19.96
N PHE A 377 -1.48 23.72 -18.65
CA PHE A 377 -2.18 24.53 -17.63
C PHE A 377 -1.88 26.01 -17.79
N ARG A 378 -0.61 26.41 -17.93
CA ARG A 378 -0.23 27.82 -18.14
C ARG A 378 -0.85 28.43 -19.40
N ASN A 379 -0.92 27.66 -20.47
CA ASN A 379 -1.44 28.10 -21.77
C ASN A 379 -2.97 27.98 -21.89
N GLY A 380 -3.64 27.35 -20.92
CA GLY A 380 -5.09 27.17 -20.93
C GLY A 380 -5.57 26.07 -21.89
N ASN A 381 -4.71 25.12 -22.25
CA ASN A 381 -5.02 23.99 -23.13
C ASN A 381 -5.80 22.88 -22.38
N LEU A 382 -6.90 23.26 -21.73
CA LEU A 382 -7.68 22.41 -20.82
C LEU A 382 -8.99 21.93 -21.47
N ASN A 383 -8.93 21.47 -22.72
CA ASN A 383 -10.10 21.03 -23.48
C ASN A 383 -10.54 19.59 -23.12
N TYR A 384 -11.03 19.43 -21.89
CA TYR A 384 -11.41 18.15 -21.30
C TYR A 384 -12.85 18.20 -20.75
N ASP A 385 -13.42 17.04 -20.47
CA ASP A 385 -14.70 16.94 -19.77
C ASP A 385 -14.45 16.79 -18.26
N ALA A 386 -13.38 16.06 -17.89
CA ALA A 386 -12.91 15.93 -16.52
C ALA A 386 -11.38 16.07 -16.44
N ILE A 387 -10.89 16.76 -15.40
CA ILE A 387 -9.47 16.85 -15.06
C ILE A 387 -9.26 16.25 -13.68
N ILE A 388 -8.22 15.43 -13.53
CA ILE A 388 -7.80 14.82 -12.26
C ILE A 388 -6.51 15.48 -11.78
N LEU A 389 -6.52 15.93 -10.53
CA LEU A 389 -5.32 16.27 -9.78
C LEU A 389 -4.93 15.11 -8.85
N PRO A 390 -3.72 14.55 -8.99
CA PRO A 390 -3.21 13.53 -8.09
C PRO A 390 -2.99 14.11 -6.68
N SER A 391 -2.68 13.24 -5.73
CA SER A 391 -2.31 13.59 -4.35
C SER A 391 -0.93 14.23 -4.25
N ASP A 392 -0.75 15.38 -4.91
CA ASP A 392 0.42 16.24 -4.83
C ASP A 392 0.07 17.53 -4.07
N GLY A 393 0.97 18.00 -3.22
CA GLY A 393 0.76 19.24 -2.47
C GLY A 393 0.81 20.50 -3.35
N GLU A 394 0.14 21.57 -2.90
CA GLU A 394 0.05 22.86 -3.60
C GLU A 394 1.40 23.37 -4.12
N ASN A 395 2.45 23.33 -3.29
CA ASN A 395 3.78 23.82 -3.70
C ASN A 395 4.35 23.00 -4.88
N GLN A 396 4.14 21.69 -4.90
CA GLN A 396 4.60 20.83 -5.99
C GLN A 396 3.83 21.12 -7.28
N ILE A 397 2.51 21.30 -7.21
CA ILE A 397 1.68 21.59 -8.39
C ILE A 397 1.96 23.00 -8.95
N VAL A 398 2.00 24.01 -8.07
CA VAL A 398 2.09 25.42 -8.50
C VAL A 398 3.53 25.82 -8.83
N ASN A 399 4.49 25.47 -7.98
CA ASN A 399 5.88 25.93 -8.12
C ASN A 399 6.78 24.87 -8.78
N GLY A 400 6.46 23.58 -8.64
CA GLY A 400 7.22 22.49 -9.23
C GLY A 400 8.66 22.39 -8.73
N LEU A 401 9.54 21.82 -9.58
CA LEU A 401 10.96 21.66 -9.27
C LEU A 401 11.70 22.99 -9.43
N LYS A 402 12.68 23.24 -8.56
CA LYS A 402 13.49 24.47 -8.57
C LYS A 402 14.65 24.37 -9.56
N GLU A 403 14.89 25.42 -10.34
CA GLU A 403 16.02 25.55 -11.28
C GLU A 403 17.40 25.39 -10.60
N GLU A 404 17.50 25.69 -9.30
CA GLU A 404 18.74 25.50 -8.53
C GLU A 404 19.19 24.04 -8.45
N ASN A 405 18.25 23.09 -8.53
CA ASN A 405 18.50 21.66 -8.30
C ASN A 405 18.29 20.80 -9.55
N TYR A 406 17.65 21.34 -10.59
CA TYR A 406 17.23 20.58 -11.77
C TYR A 406 17.47 21.40 -13.06
N PRO A 407 17.75 20.73 -14.20
CA PRO A 407 17.82 21.40 -15.50
C PRO A 407 16.55 22.19 -15.81
N LYS A 408 16.70 23.37 -16.41
CA LYS A 408 15.61 24.33 -16.62
C LYS A 408 14.40 23.72 -17.33
N GLU A 409 14.62 22.83 -18.29
CA GLU A 409 13.58 22.12 -19.04
C GLU A 409 12.71 21.19 -18.20
N PHE A 410 13.11 20.86 -16.96
CA PHE A 410 12.39 20.01 -16.01
C PHE A 410 11.95 20.76 -14.74
N THR A 411 11.81 22.08 -14.82
CA THR A 411 11.53 22.94 -13.65
C THR A 411 10.24 23.73 -13.81
N GLY A 412 9.76 24.29 -12.68
CA GLY A 412 8.51 25.04 -12.62
C GLY A 412 7.27 24.13 -12.49
N GLY A 413 6.14 24.75 -12.14
CA GLY A 413 4.82 24.13 -12.07
C GLY A 413 3.78 24.91 -12.87
N ILE A 414 2.51 24.74 -12.57
CA ILE A 414 1.43 25.41 -13.31
C ILE A 414 1.40 26.94 -13.11
N GLY A 415 2.00 27.45 -12.02
CA GLY A 415 2.00 28.87 -11.66
C GLY A 415 0.61 29.46 -11.42
N GLU A 416 0.56 30.74 -11.03
CA GLU A 416 -0.71 31.43 -10.75
C GLU A 416 -1.61 31.50 -11.99
N GLN A 417 -1.04 31.66 -13.19
CA GLN A 417 -1.80 31.62 -14.44
C GLN A 417 -2.44 30.25 -14.70
N GLY A 418 -1.76 29.15 -14.36
CA GLY A 418 -2.32 27.81 -14.49
C GLY A 418 -3.46 27.56 -13.50
N VAL A 419 -3.35 28.09 -12.28
CA VAL A 419 -4.45 28.06 -11.28
C VAL A 419 -5.67 28.83 -11.79
N GLU A 420 -5.46 30.02 -12.38
CA GLU A 420 -6.52 30.82 -13.02
C GLU A 420 -7.21 30.05 -14.15
N ASN A 421 -6.44 29.41 -15.02
CA ASN A 421 -6.98 28.64 -16.13
C ASN A 421 -7.76 27.40 -15.65
N LEU A 422 -7.28 26.73 -14.60
CA LEU A 422 -7.99 25.63 -13.98
C LEU A 422 -9.33 26.07 -13.38
N ARG A 423 -9.39 27.24 -12.74
CA ARG A 423 -10.64 27.80 -12.22
C ARG A 423 -11.63 28.07 -13.35
N LYS A 424 -11.18 28.75 -14.41
CA LYS A 424 -12.00 29.01 -15.61
C LYS A 424 -12.51 27.72 -16.26
N PHE A 425 -11.70 26.66 -16.27
CA PHE A 425 -12.13 25.34 -16.77
C PHE A 425 -13.37 24.84 -16.01
N VAL A 426 -13.35 24.90 -14.68
CA VAL A 426 -14.49 24.46 -13.86
C VAL A 426 -15.67 25.40 -14.01
N GLU A 427 -15.47 26.72 -13.93
CA GLU A 427 -16.54 27.72 -14.11
C GLU A 427 -17.30 27.54 -15.43
N ASN A 428 -16.61 27.07 -16.47
CA ASN A 428 -17.17 26.83 -17.79
C ASN A 428 -17.84 25.46 -17.99
N GLY A 429 -17.98 24.66 -16.93
CA GLY A 429 -18.68 23.37 -16.98
C GLY A 429 -17.78 22.14 -16.89
N GLY A 430 -16.46 22.33 -16.78
CA GLY A 430 -15.52 21.23 -16.57
C GLY A 430 -15.70 20.58 -15.20
N LYS A 431 -15.40 19.28 -15.11
CA LYS A 431 -15.37 18.56 -13.84
C LYS A 431 -13.94 18.45 -13.31
N LEU A 432 -13.70 18.87 -12.08
CA LEU A 432 -12.39 18.74 -11.42
C LEU A 432 -12.46 17.68 -10.32
N ILE A 433 -11.57 16.70 -10.38
CA ILE A 433 -11.49 15.59 -9.42
C ILE A 433 -10.13 15.69 -8.73
N CYS A 434 -10.11 15.75 -7.41
CA CYS A 434 -8.88 15.90 -6.64
C CYS A 434 -8.72 14.74 -5.65
N PHE A 435 -7.50 14.20 -5.57
CA PHE A 435 -7.16 13.16 -4.60
C PHE A 435 -6.35 13.75 -3.45
N ASP A 436 -6.80 13.51 -2.23
CA ASP A 436 -6.11 13.76 -0.96
C ASP A 436 -5.38 15.13 -0.93
N ASP A 437 -4.05 15.16 -0.91
CA ASP A 437 -3.25 16.41 -0.83
C ASP A 437 -3.53 17.38 -1.99
N GLY A 438 -3.93 16.88 -3.16
CA GLY A 438 -4.30 17.70 -4.31
C GLY A 438 -5.57 18.52 -4.07
N CYS A 439 -6.42 18.11 -3.11
CA CYS A 439 -7.62 18.87 -2.73
C CYS A 439 -7.27 20.22 -2.09
N GLU A 440 -6.15 20.31 -1.37
CA GLU A 440 -5.81 21.49 -0.57
C GLU A 440 -5.60 22.74 -1.44
N LEU A 441 -4.97 22.57 -2.61
CA LEU A 441 -4.82 23.61 -3.62
C LEU A 441 -6.19 24.18 -4.00
N VAL A 442 -7.14 23.31 -4.31
CA VAL A 442 -8.46 23.70 -4.81
C VAL A 442 -9.30 24.32 -3.70
N ILE A 443 -9.33 23.71 -2.51
CA ILE A 443 -10.05 24.23 -1.35
C ILE A 443 -9.63 25.68 -1.06
N LYS A 444 -8.31 25.95 -0.99
CA LYS A 444 -7.77 27.28 -0.72
C LYS A 444 -7.98 28.26 -1.87
N ARG A 445 -7.53 27.91 -3.07
CA ARG A 445 -7.47 28.85 -4.20
C ARG A 445 -8.83 29.12 -4.84
N PHE A 446 -9.82 28.24 -4.60
CA PHE A 446 -11.21 28.42 -5.07
C PHE A 446 -12.13 28.90 -3.96
N ASN A 447 -11.61 29.07 -2.73
CA ASN A 447 -12.34 29.51 -1.54
C ASN A 447 -13.59 28.64 -1.26
N LEU A 448 -13.41 27.32 -1.31
CA LEU A 448 -14.50 26.37 -1.07
C LEU A 448 -14.84 26.34 0.43
N PRO A 449 -16.13 26.20 0.82
CA PRO A 449 -16.55 26.27 2.21
C PRO A 449 -16.36 24.93 2.93
N LEU A 450 -15.14 24.40 2.92
CA LEU A 450 -14.70 23.22 3.67
C LEU A 450 -13.21 23.33 3.98
N LYS A 451 -12.73 22.55 4.94
CA LYS A 451 -11.31 22.50 5.32
C LYS A 451 -10.90 21.09 5.74
N ASN A 452 -9.61 20.79 5.68
CA ASN A 452 -9.08 19.57 6.28
C ASN A 452 -9.08 19.69 7.82
N ALA A 453 -9.90 18.87 8.48
CA ALA A 453 -10.05 18.83 9.93
C ALA A 453 -8.81 18.28 10.66
N LEU A 454 -7.92 17.59 9.94
CA LEU A 454 -6.69 17.01 10.47
C LEU A 454 -5.49 17.96 10.33
N SER A 455 -5.66 19.06 9.57
CA SER A 455 -4.60 20.04 9.35
C SER A 455 -4.17 20.71 10.66
N GLY A 456 -2.86 20.77 10.89
CA GLY A 456 -2.27 21.36 12.09
C GLY A 456 -2.18 20.46 13.32
N LEU A 457 -2.77 19.26 13.29
CA LEU A 457 -2.59 18.28 14.38
C LEU A 457 -1.16 17.74 14.39
N LYS A 458 -0.60 17.58 15.59
CA LYS A 458 0.70 16.92 15.76
C LYS A 458 0.56 15.42 15.52
N ARG A 459 1.63 14.77 15.07
CA ARG A 459 1.70 13.30 14.93
C ARG A 459 1.39 12.56 16.23
N SER A 460 1.60 13.18 17.39
CA SER A 460 1.24 12.64 18.71
C SER A 460 -0.25 12.75 19.04
N GLU A 461 -1.02 13.56 18.30
CA GLU A 461 -2.46 13.75 18.46
C GLU A 461 -3.24 12.90 17.46
N PHE A 462 -2.79 12.86 16.21
CA PHE A 462 -3.35 12.05 15.14
C PHE A 462 -2.25 11.43 14.27
N TYR A 463 -2.32 10.12 14.03
CA TYR A 463 -1.43 9.43 13.11
C TYR A 463 -2.06 8.15 12.59
N CYS A 464 -2.01 7.96 11.27
CA CYS A 464 -2.56 6.79 10.59
C CYS A 464 -1.76 6.56 9.30
N PRO A 465 -0.63 5.83 9.36
CA PRO A 465 0.33 5.75 8.25
C PRO A 465 -0.03 4.76 7.13
N GLY A 466 -1.16 4.09 7.24
CA GLY A 466 -1.57 3.05 6.29
C GLY A 466 -2.47 2.05 7.00
N SER A 467 -3.78 2.29 6.92
CA SER A 467 -4.80 1.47 7.54
C SER A 467 -6.05 1.44 6.67
N ILE A 468 -6.88 0.44 6.87
CA ILE A 468 -8.17 0.32 6.21
C ILE A 468 -9.25 0.80 7.17
N LEU A 469 -10.00 1.81 6.73
CA LEU A 469 -11.04 2.46 7.53
C LEU A 469 -12.43 2.25 6.91
N SER A 470 -13.45 2.22 7.76
CA SER A 470 -14.85 2.13 7.35
C SER A 470 -15.37 3.50 6.93
N LEU A 471 -16.03 3.54 5.77
CA LEU A 471 -16.80 4.69 5.29
C LEU A 471 -18.29 4.37 5.30
N ASP A 472 -19.10 5.31 5.77
CA ASP A 472 -20.53 5.34 5.53
C ASP A 472 -20.79 6.09 4.21
N VAL A 473 -21.58 5.51 3.31
CA VAL A 473 -21.77 5.99 1.93
C VAL A 473 -23.25 6.33 1.65
N ASP A 474 -23.49 7.50 1.08
CA ASP A 474 -24.76 7.84 0.44
C ASP A 474 -24.85 7.17 -0.93
N ASN A 475 -25.46 5.99 -0.97
CA ASN A 475 -25.65 5.22 -2.19
C ASN A 475 -26.84 5.69 -3.05
N THR A 476 -27.55 6.74 -2.65
CA THR A 476 -28.55 7.41 -3.49
C THR A 476 -27.91 8.45 -4.42
N ASN A 477 -26.72 8.93 -4.06
CA ASN A 477 -25.95 9.84 -4.89
C ASN A 477 -25.27 9.08 -6.06
N PRO A 478 -25.21 9.65 -7.29
CA PRO A 478 -24.54 9.03 -8.42
C PRO A 478 -23.09 8.60 -8.19
N LEU A 479 -22.35 9.31 -7.32
CA LEU A 479 -20.98 8.96 -6.95
C LEU A 479 -20.91 7.71 -6.06
N GLY A 480 -21.90 7.51 -5.19
CA GLY A 480 -22.01 6.37 -4.27
C GLY A 480 -22.86 5.19 -4.76
N LYS A 481 -23.52 5.30 -5.92
CA LYS A 481 -24.52 4.32 -6.41
C LYS A 481 -24.04 2.87 -6.53
N SER A 482 -22.73 2.66 -6.66
CA SER A 482 -22.13 1.32 -6.83
C SER A 482 -21.78 0.64 -5.50
N PHE A 483 -22.16 1.26 -4.38
CA PHE A 483 -21.78 0.82 -3.04
C PHE A 483 -22.99 0.46 -2.19
N GLY A 484 -22.76 -0.42 -1.21
CA GLY A 484 -23.66 -0.55 -0.06
C GLY A 484 -23.58 0.69 0.84
N LYS A 485 -24.29 0.66 1.97
CA LYS A 485 -24.25 1.75 2.96
C LYS A 485 -22.87 1.93 3.61
N GLN A 486 -22.03 0.90 3.55
CA GLN A 486 -20.68 0.92 4.08
C GLN A 486 -19.68 0.35 3.07
N THR A 487 -18.46 0.86 3.11
CA THR A 487 -17.33 0.34 2.33
C THR A 487 -16.02 0.55 3.08
N ALA A 488 -14.98 -0.14 2.64
CA ALA A 488 -13.63 0.00 3.18
C ALA A 488 -12.81 0.94 2.28
N ALA A 489 -12.11 1.90 2.88
CA ALA A 489 -11.20 2.79 2.18
C ALA A 489 -9.81 2.76 2.84
N TYR A 490 -8.78 2.88 2.01
CA TYR A 490 -7.41 2.93 2.49
C TYR A 490 -7.03 4.36 2.87
N PHE A 491 -6.55 4.54 4.11
CA PHE A 491 -6.12 5.81 4.67
C PHE A 491 -4.63 5.77 4.96
N ILE A 492 -3.88 6.77 4.49
CA ILE A 492 -2.42 6.79 4.64
C ILE A 492 -1.94 8.22 4.77
N ASN A 493 -1.93 8.70 6.01
CA ASN A 493 -1.72 10.09 6.40
C ASN A 493 -2.59 11.05 5.59
N SER A 494 -3.80 10.59 5.24
CA SER A 494 -4.73 11.28 4.36
C SER A 494 -5.53 12.35 5.10
N SER A 495 -6.46 12.97 4.38
CA SER A 495 -7.30 14.07 4.86
C SER A 495 -8.64 13.60 5.45
N ALA A 496 -9.29 14.51 6.16
CA ALA A 496 -10.71 14.37 6.50
C ALA A 496 -11.36 15.74 6.52
N PHE A 497 -12.46 15.93 5.79
CA PHE A 497 -13.02 17.27 5.59
C PHE A 497 -14.08 17.61 6.62
N GLU A 498 -14.05 18.87 7.07
CA GLU A 498 -15.12 19.54 7.78
C GLU A 498 -15.80 20.53 6.84
N ILE A 499 -17.10 20.31 6.59
CA ILE A 499 -17.91 21.17 5.73
C ILE A 499 -18.39 22.38 6.53
N GLY A 500 -18.10 23.58 6.03
CA GLY A 500 -18.55 24.85 6.61
C GLY A 500 -19.93 25.30 6.11
N ASP A 501 -20.36 24.88 4.91
CA ASP A 501 -21.68 25.19 4.35
C ASP A 501 -22.27 23.97 3.61
N THR A 502 -23.20 23.28 4.26
CA THR A 502 -23.87 22.09 3.73
C THR A 502 -24.85 22.37 2.59
N ASN A 503 -25.20 23.64 2.35
CA ASN A 503 -26.02 24.01 1.19
C ASN A 503 -25.18 24.07 -0.10
N LYS A 504 -23.86 24.27 0.03
CA LYS A 504 -22.92 24.37 -1.10
C LYS A 504 -22.11 23.11 -1.33
N VAL A 505 -21.82 22.35 -0.28
CA VAL A 505 -20.99 21.14 -0.34
C VAL A 505 -21.79 19.95 0.14
N LYS A 506 -21.87 18.91 -0.68
CA LYS A 506 -22.53 17.65 -0.36
C LYS A 506 -21.48 16.62 0.07
N SER A 507 -21.70 16.01 1.23
CA SER A 507 -20.92 14.86 1.69
C SER A 507 -21.51 13.58 1.09
N ILE A 508 -20.72 12.85 0.31
CA ILE A 508 -21.13 11.58 -0.34
C ILE A 508 -20.71 10.38 0.49
N ALA A 509 -19.54 10.47 1.13
CA ALA A 509 -19.08 9.46 2.06
C ALA A 509 -18.43 10.14 3.28
N THR A 510 -18.62 9.56 4.45
CA THR A 510 -18.00 9.99 5.71
C THR A 510 -17.21 8.85 6.32
N TYR A 511 -16.13 9.15 7.01
CA TYR A 511 -15.54 8.15 7.92
C TYR A 511 -16.59 7.77 8.98
N ALA A 512 -16.63 6.49 9.37
CA ALA A 512 -17.62 5.99 10.30
C ALA A 512 -17.67 6.83 11.59
N LYS A 513 -18.85 6.96 12.19
CA LYS A 513 -19.06 7.78 13.40
C LYS A 513 -18.34 7.24 14.64
N SER A 514 -18.00 5.95 14.64
CA SER A 514 -17.21 5.27 15.66
C SER A 514 -16.66 3.97 15.11
N ASN A 515 -15.58 3.46 15.71
CA ASN A 515 -14.90 2.22 15.34
C ASN A 515 -14.54 2.20 13.84
N ALA A 516 -13.98 3.31 13.35
CA ALA A 516 -13.63 3.48 11.96
C ALA A 516 -12.51 2.53 11.52
N LEU A 517 -11.63 2.09 12.42
CA LEU A 517 -10.52 1.19 12.08
C LEU A 517 -11.02 -0.24 11.80
N LEU A 518 -10.91 -0.68 10.53
CA LEU A 518 -11.24 -2.06 10.13
C LEU A 518 -10.02 -2.98 10.20
N SER A 519 -8.84 -2.47 9.83
CA SER A 519 -7.58 -3.20 9.86
C SER A 519 -6.39 -2.23 9.87
N GLY A 520 -5.46 -2.41 10.81
CA GLY A 520 -4.21 -1.67 10.90
C GLY A 520 -4.02 -1.00 12.26
N TRP A 521 -3.75 0.30 12.23
CA TRP A 521 -3.52 1.12 13.42
C TRP A 521 -4.01 2.56 13.22
N LEU A 522 -4.53 3.17 14.29
CA LEU A 522 -5.04 4.54 14.26
C LEU A 522 -4.87 5.20 15.63
N LEU A 523 -4.17 6.34 15.64
CA LEU A 523 -4.14 7.25 16.78
C LEU A 523 -5.02 8.47 16.49
N GLY A 524 -5.82 8.87 17.47
CA GLY A 524 -6.64 10.08 17.39
C GLY A 524 -7.95 9.92 16.61
N GLU A 525 -8.55 8.72 16.61
CA GLU A 525 -9.79 8.41 15.86
C GLU A 525 -10.91 9.45 16.01
N LYS A 526 -11.04 10.07 17.20
CA LYS A 526 -12.00 11.15 17.48
C LYS A 526 -11.91 12.36 16.52
N TYR A 527 -10.75 12.64 15.93
CA TYR A 527 -10.56 13.73 14.96
C TYR A 527 -11.07 13.36 13.56
N LEU A 528 -11.23 12.06 13.29
CA LEU A 528 -11.66 11.50 12.01
C LEU A 528 -13.17 11.22 11.96
N ASN A 529 -13.73 10.73 13.06
CA ASN A 529 -15.08 10.18 13.09
C ASN A 529 -16.15 11.15 12.57
N GLY A 530 -16.98 10.67 11.63
CA GLY A 530 -18.05 11.44 11.01
C GLY A 530 -17.61 12.57 10.08
N LYS A 531 -16.31 12.81 9.90
CA LYS A 531 -15.79 13.77 8.93
C LYS A 531 -15.96 13.24 7.51
N THR A 532 -16.04 14.16 6.56
CA THR A 532 -16.30 13.85 5.15
C THR A 532 -15.04 13.26 4.49
N ALA A 533 -15.22 12.10 3.85
CA ALA A 533 -14.18 11.40 3.09
C ALA A 533 -14.31 11.62 1.57
N LEU A 534 -15.53 11.88 1.08
CA LEU A 534 -15.80 12.23 -0.32
C LEU A 534 -16.83 13.36 -0.36
N ALA A 535 -16.49 14.47 -0.99
CA ALA A 535 -17.36 15.63 -1.15
C ALA A 535 -17.57 16.01 -2.62
N GLU A 536 -18.73 16.59 -2.93
CA GLU A 536 -19.04 17.23 -4.21
C GLU A 536 -19.52 18.66 -3.97
N THR A 537 -19.10 19.60 -4.82
CA THR A 537 -19.61 20.98 -4.82
C THR A 537 -19.77 21.51 -6.24
N ASP A 538 -20.78 22.35 -6.43
CA ASP A 538 -20.99 23.11 -7.67
C ASP A 538 -20.05 24.33 -7.70
N TYR A 539 -19.43 24.59 -8.85
CA TYR A 539 -18.56 25.76 -9.03
C TYR A 539 -18.76 26.37 -10.42
N GLY A 540 -19.42 27.53 -10.46
CA GLY A 540 -19.94 28.09 -11.72
C GLY A 540 -20.90 27.10 -12.38
N ARG A 541 -20.60 26.68 -13.62
CA ARG A 541 -21.37 25.65 -14.33
C ARG A 541 -20.82 24.23 -14.15
N GLY A 542 -19.64 24.10 -13.55
CA GLY A 542 -18.95 22.83 -13.38
C GLY A 542 -19.11 22.23 -11.99
N LYS A 543 -18.34 21.16 -11.77
CA LYS A 543 -18.39 20.33 -10.58
C LYS A 543 -16.98 20.10 -10.04
N ILE A 544 -16.83 20.09 -8.72
CA ILE A 544 -15.59 19.72 -8.04
C ILE A 544 -15.89 18.51 -7.15
N VAL A 545 -15.13 17.43 -7.32
CA VAL A 545 -15.17 16.21 -6.50
C VAL A 545 -13.87 16.11 -5.72
N LEU A 546 -13.98 16.03 -4.39
CA LEU A 546 -12.84 16.07 -3.47
C LEU A 546 -12.79 14.77 -2.68
N PHE A 547 -11.73 13.98 -2.89
CA PHE A 547 -11.46 12.77 -2.13
C PHE A 547 -10.51 13.10 -0.99
N ALA A 548 -10.91 12.88 0.26
CA ALA A 548 -10.05 13.05 1.43
C ALA A 548 -9.08 11.86 1.63
N PHE A 549 -8.95 11.00 0.62
CA PHE A 549 -8.09 9.83 0.61
C PHE A 549 -7.68 9.55 -0.83
N ARG A 550 -6.75 8.61 -1.04
CA ARG A 550 -6.34 8.17 -2.37
C ARG A 550 -7.19 6.98 -2.81
N PRO A 551 -8.26 7.17 -3.60
CA PRO A 551 -9.20 6.08 -3.93
C PRO A 551 -8.56 4.97 -4.78
N GLN A 552 -7.41 5.26 -5.39
CA GLN A 552 -6.67 4.35 -6.24
C GLN A 552 -5.42 3.73 -5.57
N HIS A 553 -5.15 4.06 -4.30
CA HIS A 553 -3.87 3.83 -3.62
C HIS A 553 -3.06 2.62 -4.14
N ARG A 554 -1.91 2.92 -4.78
CA ARG A 554 -0.95 1.94 -5.33
C ARG A 554 -1.54 0.97 -6.38
N GLY A 555 -2.69 1.26 -6.96
CA GLY A 555 -3.44 0.34 -7.81
C GLY A 555 -4.01 -0.88 -7.07
N GLN A 556 -4.09 -0.85 -5.74
CA GLN A 556 -4.48 -2.01 -4.92
C GLN A 556 -5.94 -1.95 -4.44
N THR A 557 -6.51 -0.76 -4.35
CA THR A 557 -7.81 -0.53 -3.72
C THR A 557 -8.99 -0.67 -4.68
N PHE A 558 -9.15 -1.84 -5.30
CA PHE A 558 -10.26 -2.13 -6.24
C PHE A 558 -11.63 -1.84 -5.63
N GLY A 559 -11.76 -1.94 -4.30
CA GLY A 559 -12.98 -1.63 -3.57
C GLY A 559 -13.44 -0.18 -3.77
N THR A 560 -12.52 0.78 -3.95
CA THR A 560 -12.82 2.21 -4.05
C THR A 560 -12.69 2.80 -5.46
N PHE A 561 -12.17 2.04 -6.43
CA PHE A 561 -12.11 2.47 -7.84
C PHE A 561 -13.48 2.91 -8.40
N PRO A 562 -14.63 2.27 -8.06
CA PRO A 562 -15.93 2.71 -8.56
C PRO A 562 -16.28 4.17 -8.23
N PHE A 563 -15.76 4.75 -7.15
CA PHE A 563 -15.94 6.19 -6.90
C PHE A 563 -15.29 7.05 -7.99
N ILE A 564 -14.10 6.67 -8.46
CA ILE A 564 -13.37 7.37 -9.53
C ILE A 564 -14.16 7.26 -10.82
N PHE A 565 -14.60 6.05 -11.18
CA PHE A 565 -15.35 5.82 -12.41
C PHE A 565 -16.69 6.56 -12.41
N ASN A 566 -17.42 6.53 -11.30
CA ASN A 566 -18.66 7.29 -11.15
C ASN A 566 -18.41 8.80 -11.27
N ALA A 567 -17.28 9.31 -10.76
CA ALA A 567 -16.91 10.71 -10.91
C ALA A 567 -16.60 11.09 -12.36
N LEU A 568 -16.15 10.16 -13.21
CA LEU A 568 -15.81 10.44 -14.60
C LEU A 568 -17.01 10.43 -15.56
N GLU A 569 -18.15 9.86 -15.16
CA GLU A 569 -19.35 9.80 -16.01
C GLU A 569 -19.90 11.19 -16.37
N LYS A 570 -20.43 11.32 -17.59
CA LYS A 570 -21.10 12.54 -18.08
C LYS A 570 -22.54 12.68 -17.59
#